data_AF-A0A835WG20-F1
#
_entry.id   AF-A0A835WG20-F1
#
_cell.length_a   1.000
_cell.length_b   1.000
_cell.length_c   1.000
_cell.angle_alpha   90.00
_cell.angle_beta   90.00
_cell.angle_gamma   90.00
#
_symmetry.space_group_name_H-M   'P 1'
#
loop_
_entity.id
_entity.type
_entity.pdbx_description
1 polymer ?
#
loop_
_entity_poly.entity_id
_entity_poly.type
_entity_poly.pdbx_seq_one_letter_code
_entity_poly.pdbx_strand_id
1 'polypeptide(L)'
;MHIVATGLLATSAALGAALVASTWFMRNSRSPKPITVTGAGKANSEAAAGASHGGAAEHPELNGAAAATDGGPETQEAQDLAALYRRMAEEFAASDLNAKAIDPLKSWFHGLEDDHATPWPRKYPELEPPLQAGGGMGSYGAVRLLVVPLEESPVVLRIAAAVTADVMRLLPGGAKVFANARGNYHCTVFHTSQPSDPRPNPMRSDGGLDEPAQPPHLRRLPTAAESARELQLVKDLVADTPVPTLRLERVVQASTGVLLLTWTEVGSGAVISGLRHRLRDAFPGASTKQATIIHSSLLRIVSSTPLGKEAVAAISESCKNWTARLRGTRYSPRHLWFIREHEFSTISGEREVLALGDPQHKEKVVHY
;
A
#
# COMPACT_ATOMS: atom_id res chain seq x y z
N MET A 1 52.77 0.57 -37.87
CA MET A 1 52.71 1.15 -36.50
C MET A 1 51.27 1.04 -36.02
N HIS A 2 50.98 -0.03 -35.27
CA HIS A 2 49.70 -0.26 -34.61
C HIS A 2 49.80 0.27 -33.18
N ILE A 3 48.82 1.08 -32.76
CA ILE A 3 48.59 1.38 -31.34
C ILE A 3 47.14 1.01 -31.04
N VAL A 4 47.02 0.11 -30.06
CA VAL A 4 45.79 -0.37 -29.43
C VAL A 4 45.33 0.70 -28.44
N ALA A 5 44.04 1.02 -28.44
CA ALA A 5 43.39 1.76 -27.36
C ALA A 5 42.02 1.13 -27.06
N THR A 6 42.04 0.19 -26.12
CA THR A 6 40.93 -0.25 -25.29
C THR A 6 40.58 0.86 -24.29
N GLY A 7 39.29 1.21 -24.13
CA GLY A 7 38.88 2.24 -23.17
C GLY A 7 37.38 2.38 -22.94
N LEU A 8 36.92 1.73 -21.87
CA LEU A 8 35.78 2.03 -20.98
C LEU A 8 34.38 2.30 -21.58
N LEU A 9 33.55 1.25 -21.56
CA LEU A 9 32.10 1.30 -21.36
C LEU A 9 31.83 1.01 -19.88
N ALA A 10 31.45 2.02 -19.08
CA ALA A 10 30.84 1.80 -17.76
C ALA A 10 30.03 3.03 -17.31
N THR A 11 29.03 2.76 -16.48
CA THR A 11 28.20 3.67 -15.64
C THR A 11 26.98 4.35 -16.28
N SER A 12 25.88 3.59 -16.37
CA SER A 12 24.50 4.12 -16.31
C SER A 12 23.51 3.03 -15.86
N ALA A 13 23.72 2.47 -14.66
CA ALA A 13 22.81 1.49 -14.06
C ALA A 13 22.87 1.56 -12.53
N ALA A 14 22.21 2.54 -11.90
CA ALA A 14 22.14 2.60 -10.43
C ALA A 14 20.89 3.26 -9.80
N LEU A 15 19.86 3.68 -10.56
CA LEU A 15 18.68 4.37 -9.98
C LEU A 15 17.36 3.56 -9.99
N GLY A 16 17.43 2.25 -10.24
CA GLY A 16 16.25 1.40 -10.50
C GLY A 16 15.74 0.51 -9.36
N ALA A 17 16.41 0.41 -8.21
CA ALA A 17 16.18 -0.69 -7.27
C ALA A 17 15.22 -0.41 -6.08
N ALA A 18 14.75 0.82 -5.87
CA ALA A 18 14.20 1.22 -4.55
C ALA A 18 12.74 0.95 -4.20
N LEU A 19 11.91 0.46 -5.10
CA LEU A 19 10.56 -0.02 -4.74
C LEU A 19 10.21 -1.35 -5.42
N VAL A 20 11.23 -2.18 -5.58
CA VAL A 20 11.11 -3.56 -6.06
C VAL A 20 10.46 -4.46 -4.98
N ALA A 21 10.41 -3.99 -3.74
CA ALA A 21 9.79 -4.67 -2.61
C ALA A 21 8.32 -5.10 -2.78
N SER A 22 7.51 -4.35 -3.53
CA SER A 22 6.08 -4.67 -3.72
C SER A 22 5.76 -5.16 -5.15
N THR A 23 6.74 -5.18 -6.06
CA THR A 23 6.51 -5.43 -7.50
C THR A 23 7.40 -6.50 -8.13
N TRP A 24 8.41 -7.04 -7.43
CA TRP A 24 9.27 -8.11 -7.99
C TRP A 24 8.56 -9.47 -8.16
N PHE A 25 7.41 -9.68 -7.52
CA PHE A 25 6.72 -10.96 -7.50
C PHE A 25 6.06 -11.41 -8.82
N MET A 26 6.13 -10.63 -9.90
CA MET A 26 5.21 -10.79 -11.04
C MET A 26 5.84 -11.12 -12.40
N ARG A 27 7.05 -11.71 -12.45
CA ARG A 27 7.65 -12.12 -13.75
C ARG A 27 7.53 -13.62 -14.10
N ASN A 28 7.03 -14.49 -13.20
CA ASN A 28 7.10 -15.96 -13.42
C ASN A 28 5.79 -16.76 -13.27
N SER A 29 4.62 -16.16 -13.50
CA SER A 29 3.37 -16.94 -13.68
C SER A 29 2.98 -16.96 -15.15
N ARG A 30 3.35 -18.05 -15.84
CA ARG A 30 2.93 -18.37 -17.22
C ARG A 30 1.41 -18.50 -17.31
N SER A 31 0.88 -18.07 -18.45
CA SER A 31 -0.52 -18.14 -18.91
C SER A 31 -1.30 -19.39 -18.49
N PRO A 32 -2.53 -19.28 -17.95
CA PRO A 32 -3.39 -20.44 -17.75
C PRO A 32 -4.12 -20.80 -19.06
N LYS A 33 -3.98 -22.06 -19.47
CA LYS A 33 -4.88 -22.71 -20.44
C LYS A 33 -6.21 -23.04 -19.76
N PRO A 34 -7.33 -23.11 -20.49
CA PRO A 34 -8.65 -23.38 -19.92
C PRO A 34 -8.76 -24.83 -19.47
N ILE A 35 -9.28 -25.06 -18.25
CA ILE A 35 -9.66 -26.38 -17.75
C ILE A 35 -11.17 -26.36 -17.48
N THR A 36 -11.85 -27.29 -18.14
CA THR A 36 -13.28 -27.59 -18.00
C THR A 36 -13.54 -28.34 -16.70
N VAL A 37 -14.58 -27.96 -15.95
CA VAL A 37 -15.03 -28.67 -14.73
C VAL A 37 -16.40 -29.31 -14.99
N THR A 38 -16.50 -30.61 -14.74
CA THR A 38 -17.75 -31.35 -14.57
C THR A 38 -17.83 -31.85 -13.12
N GLY A 39 -18.96 -31.59 -12.45
CA GLY A 39 -19.13 -31.80 -11.01
C GLY A 39 -19.82 -33.10 -10.58
N ALA A 40 -19.95 -33.24 -9.25
CA ALA A 40 -20.96 -33.96 -8.45
C ALA A 40 -20.45 -33.87 -6.99
N GLY A 41 -21.21 -33.44 -5.97
CA GLY A 41 -22.33 -34.14 -5.33
C GLY A 41 -22.31 -33.83 -3.82
N LYS A 42 -23.50 -33.73 -3.21
CA LYS A 42 -23.83 -33.28 -1.84
C LYS A 42 -23.44 -34.26 -0.72
N ALA A 43 -23.29 -33.77 0.53
CA ALA A 43 -24.01 -34.27 1.72
C ALA A 43 -23.74 -33.45 3.01
N ASN A 44 -24.76 -33.33 3.85
CA ASN A 44 -24.85 -32.64 5.16
C ASN A 44 -24.26 -33.46 6.33
N SER A 45 -23.94 -32.81 7.46
CA SER A 45 -24.40 -33.20 8.82
C SER A 45 -23.94 -32.23 9.92
N GLU A 46 -24.63 -32.30 11.07
CA GLU A 46 -24.83 -31.30 12.12
C GLU A 46 -23.87 -31.36 13.34
N ALA A 47 -23.99 -30.29 14.14
CA ALA A 47 -23.43 -29.89 15.44
C ALA A 47 -23.12 -30.92 16.55
N ALA A 48 -22.19 -30.53 17.45
CA ALA A 48 -22.33 -30.66 18.92
C ALA A 48 -21.29 -29.80 19.70
N ALA A 49 -21.74 -29.26 20.83
CA ALA A 49 -21.04 -28.33 21.73
C ALA A 49 -20.30 -29.03 22.89
N GLY A 50 -19.35 -28.33 23.52
CA GLY A 50 -18.76 -28.71 24.81
C GLY A 50 -17.80 -27.63 25.35
N ALA A 51 -18.04 -27.16 26.58
CA ALA A 51 -17.32 -26.07 27.26
C ALA A 51 -16.49 -26.57 28.46
N SER A 52 -15.36 -25.89 28.76
CA SER A 52 -14.78 -25.60 30.10
C SER A 52 -13.39 -24.94 29.89
N HIS A 53 -13.15 -23.67 30.29
CA HIS A 53 -12.73 -23.11 31.59
C HIS A 53 -11.26 -23.36 32.03
N GLY A 54 -10.48 -22.27 32.10
CA GLY A 54 -9.16 -22.16 32.76
C GLY A 54 -8.39 -20.93 32.28
N GLY A 55 -8.33 -19.85 33.09
CA GLY A 55 -8.01 -18.49 32.64
C GLY A 55 -6.57 -18.00 32.81
N ALA A 56 -6.30 -16.81 32.25
CA ALA A 56 -5.23 -15.89 32.64
C ALA A 56 -5.48 -14.47 32.04
N ALA A 57 -5.65 -13.49 32.94
CA ALA A 57 -5.46 -12.03 32.82
C ALA A 57 -5.90 -11.34 31.50
N GLU A 58 -7.16 -10.89 31.46
CA GLU A 58 -7.70 -10.03 30.39
C GLU A 58 -7.48 -8.54 30.66
N HIS A 59 -6.93 -7.83 29.66
CA HIS A 59 -7.05 -6.39 29.55
C HIS A 59 -8.50 -6.02 29.20
N PRO A 60 -9.20 -5.20 30.01
CA PRO A 60 -10.58 -4.81 29.72
C PRO A 60 -10.60 -3.82 28.55
N GLU A 61 -11.66 -3.88 27.73
CA GLU A 61 -11.99 -3.00 26.58
C GLU A 61 -11.69 -3.48 25.14
N LEU A 62 -11.58 -4.80 24.89
CA LEU A 62 -11.76 -5.35 23.53
C LEU A 62 -12.89 -6.39 23.42
N ASN A 63 -13.63 -6.63 24.51
CA ASN A 63 -14.76 -7.56 24.56
C ASN A 63 -16.06 -6.86 24.13
N GLY A 64 -16.31 -6.78 22.82
CA GLY A 64 -17.55 -6.20 22.30
C GLY A 64 -17.87 -6.46 20.82
N ALA A 65 -17.00 -7.14 20.08
CA ALA A 65 -17.36 -7.63 18.75
C ALA A 65 -17.77 -9.10 18.88
N ALA A 66 -19.07 -9.38 18.89
CA ALA A 66 -19.56 -10.73 18.66
C ALA A 66 -18.87 -11.28 17.41
N ALA A 67 -18.30 -12.48 17.50
CA ALA A 67 -17.67 -13.16 16.39
C ALA A 67 -18.73 -13.41 15.30
N ALA A 68 -18.90 -12.44 14.40
CA ALA A 68 -19.64 -12.67 13.16
C ALA A 68 -18.96 -13.85 12.46
N THR A 69 -19.76 -14.83 12.02
CA THR A 69 -19.27 -15.90 11.16
C THR A 69 -18.73 -15.26 9.87
N ASP A 70 -17.42 -15.06 9.81
CA ASP A 70 -16.77 -14.50 8.63
C ASP A 70 -16.73 -15.55 7.53
N GLY A 71 -17.54 -15.37 6.49
CA GLY A 71 -17.61 -16.26 5.32
C GLY A 71 -16.33 -16.28 4.48
N GLY A 72 -15.34 -15.45 4.81
CA GLY A 72 -14.08 -15.36 4.06
C GLY A 72 -14.25 -14.63 2.71
N PRO A 73 -13.22 -14.61 1.86
CA PRO A 73 -13.24 -13.89 0.59
C PRO A 73 -14.27 -14.48 -0.38
N GLU A 74 -15.22 -13.65 -0.80
CA GLU A 74 -16.38 -14.06 -1.60
C GLU A 74 -16.07 -14.10 -3.10
N THR A 75 -15.26 -13.15 -3.60
CA THR A 75 -14.90 -13.05 -5.02
C THR A 75 -13.57 -13.75 -5.32
N GLN A 76 -13.35 -14.18 -6.57
CA GLN A 76 -12.07 -14.76 -6.99
C GLN A 76 -10.90 -13.80 -6.78
N GLU A 77 -11.08 -12.51 -7.07
CA GLU A 77 -10.06 -11.49 -6.82
C GLU A 77 -9.70 -11.38 -5.33
N ALA A 78 -10.70 -11.40 -4.44
CA ALA A 78 -10.47 -11.41 -3.00
C ALA A 78 -9.76 -12.69 -2.53
N GLN A 79 -10.07 -13.84 -3.13
CA GLN A 79 -9.40 -15.12 -2.83
C GLN A 79 -7.94 -15.10 -3.29
N ASP A 80 -7.67 -14.57 -4.48
CA ASP A 80 -6.32 -14.44 -5.02
C ASP A 80 -5.46 -13.50 -4.18
N LEU A 81 -6.02 -12.37 -3.74
CA LEU A 81 -5.38 -11.45 -2.79
C LEU A 81 -5.11 -12.13 -1.44
N ALA A 82 -6.09 -12.83 -0.87
CA ALA A 82 -5.92 -13.56 0.38
C ALA A 82 -4.80 -14.62 0.29
N ALA A 83 -4.73 -15.34 -0.83
CA ALA A 83 -3.68 -16.30 -1.10
C ALA A 83 -2.31 -15.61 -1.26
N LEU A 84 -2.24 -14.45 -1.93
CA LEU A 84 -1.03 -13.66 -2.04
C LEU A 84 -0.53 -13.18 -0.67
N TYR A 85 -1.40 -12.65 0.18
CA TYR A 85 -1.03 -12.19 1.53
C TYR A 85 -0.51 -13.32 2.40
N ARG A 86 -1.06 -14.53 2.23
CA ARG A 86 -0.54 -15.73 2.90
C ARG A 86 0.89 -16.06 2.45
N ARG A 87 1.15 -16.07 1.15
CA ARG A 87 2.49 -16.31 0.60
C ARG A 87 3.51 -15.29 1.09
N MET A 88 3.14 -14.00 1.17
CA MET A 88 4.01 -12.95 1.70
C MET A 88 4.41 -13.21 3.16
N ALA A 89 3.45 -13.65 4.00
CA ALA A 89 3.73 -13.98 5.40
C ALA A 89 4.60 -15.25 5.54
N GLU A 90 4.34 -16.27 4.71
CA GLU A 90 5.13 -17.51 4.67
C GLU A 90 6.57 -17.26 4.23
N GLU A 91 6.77 -16.39 3.23
CA GLU A 91 8.11 -16.01 2.75
C GLU A 91 8.93 -15.31 3.84
N PHE A 92 8.35 -14.33 4.54
CA PHE A 92 9.02 -13.67 5.66
C PHE A 92 9.40 -14.68 6.75
N ALA A 93 8.47 -15.55 7.15
CA ALA A 93 8.71 -16.59 8.14
C ALA A 93 9.81 -17.58 7.73
N ALA A 94 9.97 -17.83 6.42
CA ALA A 94 10.95 -18.78 5.89
C ALA A 94 12.35 -18.17 5.66
N SER A 95 12.44 -16.87 5.37
CA SER A 95 13.66 -16.27 4.80
C SER A 95 14.15 -14.97 5.44
N ASP A 96 13.47 -14.44 6.46
CA ASP A 96 13.82 -13.16 7.13
C ASP A 96 13.67 -11.95 6.16
N LEU A 97 14.41 -10.87 6.42
CA LEU A 97 14.44 -9.66 5.61
C LEU A 97 15.21 -9.85 4.30
N ASN A 98 14.64 -9.33 3.23
CA ASN A 98 15.26 -9.25 1.91
C ASN A 98 16.07 -7.94 1.81
N ALA A 99 17.36 -8.02 2.13
CA ALA A 99 18.28 -6.89 2.08
C ALA A 99 18.26 -6.17 0.71
N LYS A 100 18.17 -6.90 -0.41
CA LYS A 100 18.14 -6.32 -1.75
C LYS A 100 16.91 -5.44 -2.00
N ALA A 101 15.81 -5.71 -1.30
CA ALA A 101 14.60 -4.90 -1.37
C ALA A 101 14.64 -3.68 -0.42
N ILE A 102 15.39 -3.79 0.68
CA ILE A 102 15.44 -2.77 1.74
C ILE A 102 16.58 -1.76 1.53
N ASP A 103 17.79 -2.20 1.15
CA ASP A 103 18.96 -1.32 1.00
C ASP A 103 18.69 -0.09 0.13
N PRO A 104 18.00 -0.23 -1.02
CA PRO A 104 17.66 0.93 -1.84
C PRO A 104 16.72 1.96 -1.17
N LEU A 105 15.97 1.57 -0.13
CA LEU A 105 15.07 2.47 0.60
C LEU A 105 15.83 3.43 1.51
N LYS A 106 17.08 3.12 1.88
CA LYS A 106 17.87 3.91 2.82
C LYS A 106 18.05 5.37 2.36
N SER A 107 18.19 5.61 1.05
CA SER A 107 18.32 6.96 0.51
C SER A 107 17.08 7.83 0.66
N TRP A 108 15.94 7.24 1.05
CA TRP A 108 14.67 7.94 1.26
C TRP A 108 14.42 8.30 2.72
N PHE A 109 15.33 7.96 3.63
CA PHE A 109 15.22 8.26 5.05
C PHE A 109 16.43 9.02 5.57
N HIS A 110 16.20 9.80 6.63
CA HIS A 110 17.22 10.36 7.51
C HIS A 110 17.37 9.47 8.76
N GLY A 111 18.34 9.78 9.63
CA GLY A 111 18.48 9.12 10.94
C GLY A 111 18.96 7.67 10.88
N LEU A 112 19.65 7.28 9.80
CA LEU A 112 20.17 5.92 9.63
C LEU A 112 21.59 5.73 10.20
N GLU A 113 22.39 6.81 10.26
CA GLU A 113 23.81 6.75 10.67
C GLU A 113 24.02 6.77 12.19
N ASP A 114 23.09 7.36 12.94
CA ASP A 114 23.14 7.41 14.41
C ASP A 114 22.35 6.23 14.97
N ASP A 115 23.01 5.34 15.73
CA ASP A 115 22.43 4.14 16.34
C ASP A 115 21.19 4.42 17.20
N HIS A 116 21.06 5.61 17.78
CA HIS A 116 19.92 6.00 18.63
C HIS A 116 18.84 6.79 17.89
N ALA A 117 19.11 7.29 16.69
CA ALA A 117 18.12 8.01 15.90
C ALA A 117 17.02 7.07 15.37
N THR A 118 15.77 7.54 15.47
CA THR A 118 14.62 6.93 14.79
C THR A 118 14.59 7.44 13.37
N PRO A 119 14.52 6.59 12.33
CA PRO A 119 14.44 7.04 10.94
C PRO A 119 13.17 7.87 10.66
N TRP A 120 13.31 8.92 9.85
CA TRP A 120 12.19 9.71 9.32
C TRP A 120 12.33 9.94 7.82
N PRO A 121 11.23 10.05 7.06
CA PRO A 121 11.28 10.17 5.61
C PRO A 121 11.94 11.48 5.18
N ARG A 122 12.67 11.44 4.07
CA ARG A 122 13.18 12.64 3.40
C ARG A 122 12.06 13.31 2.63
N LYS A 123 12.08 14.64 2.62
CA LYS A 123 11.26 15.40 1.67
C LYS A 123 11.85 15.24 0.27
N TYR A 124 11.00 15.28 -0.76
CA TYR A 124 11.47 15.15 -2.14
C TYR A 124 12.56 16.14 -2.58
N PRO A 125 12.57 17.40 -2.10
CA PRO A 125 13.65 18.35 -2.39
C PRO A 125 14.98 18.04 -1.67
N GLU A 126 14.99 17.12 -0.70
CA GLU A 126 16.17 16.71 0.08
C GLU A 126 16.82 15.43 -0.46
N LEU A 127 16.29 14.89 -1.56
CA LEU A 127 16.85 13.71 -2.23
C LEU A 127 18.08 14.08 -3.05
N GLU A 128 18.90 13.08 -3.37
CA GLU A 128 20.06 13.24 -4.23
C GLU A 128 19.96 12.28 -5.43
N PRO A 129 19.73 12.77 -6.66
CA PRO A 129 19.40 14.17 -7.00
C PRO A 129 17.99 14.57 -6.51
N PRO A 130 17.74 15.86 -6.23
CA PRO A 130 16.46 16.31 -5.70
C PRO A 130 15.37 16.15 -6.76
N LEU A 131 14.25 15.56 -6.38
CA LEU A 131 13.10 15.50 -7.28
C LEU A 131 12.53 16.92 -7.37
N GLN A 132 12.43 17.48 -8.59
CA GLN A 132 12.18 18.91 -8.81
C GLN A 132 11.14 19.49 -7.83
N ALA A 133 11.61 20.43 -7.01
CA ALA A 133 10.78 21.43 -6.40
C ALA A 133 10.79 22.62 -7.37
N GLY A 134 9.77 22.76 -8.23
CA GLY A 134 9.68 23.88 -9.18
C GLY A 134 10.01 25.21 -8.51
N GLY A 135 11.02 25.94 -8.98
CA GLY A 135 11.75 26.97 -8.22
C GLY A 135 10.95 28.14 -7.61
N GLY A 136 10.22 27.88 -6.53
CA GLY A 136 9.47 28.83 -5.73
C GLY A 136 9.14 28.24 -4.36
N MET A 137 8.96 29.10 -3.36
CA MET A 137 8.56 28.73 -2.00
C MET A 137 7.23 27.94 -2.07
N GLY A 138 7.28 26.61 -1.95
CA GLY A 138 6.09 25.73 -1.87
C GLY A 138 5.95 24.64 -2.94
N SER A 139 6.99 24.32 -3.71
CA SER A 139 6.85 23.40 -4.85
C SER A 139 6.90 21.92 -4.52
N TYR A 140 5.72 21.40 -4.19
CA TYR A 140 5.40 19.99 -4.15
C TYR A 140 4.48 19.61 -5.32
N GLY A 141 4.28 18.31 -5.53
CA GLY A 141 3.35 17.82 -6.57
C GLY A 141 3.99 16.97 -7.65
N ALA A 142 5.28 16.62 -7.55
CA ALA A 142 5.86 15.56 -8.39
C ALA A 142 5.23 14.18 -8.09
N VAL A 143 4.65 14.00 -6.91
CA VAL A 143 4.03 12.75 -6.47
C VAL A 143 2.58 13.01 -6.11
N ARG A 144 1.68 12.28 -6.75
CA ARG A 144 0.23 12.51 -6.70
C ARG A 144 -0.51 11.19 -6.72
N LEU A 145 -1.36 10.98 -5.72
CA LEU A 145 -2.00 9.70 -5.48
C LEU A 145 -3.38 9.84 -4.86
N LEU A 146 -4.26 8.91 -5.22
CA LEU A 146 -5.57 8.71 -4.61
C LEU A 146 -5.46 7.60 -3.56
N VAL A 147 -5.99 7.85 -2.37
CA VAL A 147 -5.91 6.92 -1.24
C VAL A 147 -7.26 6.76 -0.53
N VAL A 148 -7.46 5.59 0.06
CA VAL A 148 -8.45 5.36 1.11
C VAL A 148 -7.78 5.69 2.45
N PRO A 149 -8.12 6.80 3.13
CA PRO A 149 -7.63 7.05 4.47
C PRO A 149 -8.23 6.05 5.46
N LEU A 150 -7.53 5.73 6.55
CA LEU A 150 -8.12 4.97 7.67
C LEU A 150 -8.65 5.89 8.80
N GLU A 151 -8.48 7.21 8.66
CA GLU A 151 -8.78 8.20 9.71
C GLU A 151 -10.26 8.17 10.16
N GLU A 152 -11.18 7.78 9.27
CA GLU A 152 -12.63 7.76 9.57
C GLU A 152 -13.06 6.65 10.52
N SER A 153 -12.18 5.69 10.84
CA SER A 153 -12.49 4.58 11.75
C SER A 153 -11.55 4.57 12.95
N PRO A 154 -11.96 5.15 14.10
CA PRO A 154 -11.18 5.10 15.33
C PRO A 154 -10.83 3.67 15.78
N VAL A 155 -11.69 2.70 15.49
CA VAL A 155 -11.45 1.27 15.78
C VAL A 155 -10.26 0.76 14.96
N VAL A 156 -10.27 1.00 13.64
CA VAL A 156 -9.18 0.57 12.75
C VAL A 156 -7.87 1.28 13.10
N LEU A 157 -7.91 2.58 13.43
CA LEU A 157 -6.72 3.31 13.87
C LEU A 157 -6.12 2.72 15.17
N ARG A 158 -6.97 2.33 16.14
CA ARG A 158 -6.51 1.68 17.36
C ARG A 158 -5.89 0.32 17.07
N ILE A 159 -6.50 -0.48 16.19
CA ILE A 159 -5.97 -1.76 15.74
C ILE A 159 -4.58 -1.57 15.09
N ALA A 160 -4.48 -0.66 14.13
CA ALA A 160 -3.23 -0.34 13.43
C ALA A 160 -2.11 0.05 14.41
N ALA A 161 -2.42 0.94 15.36
CA ALA A 161 -1.46 1.38 16.37
C ALA A 161 -1.05 0.23 17.32
N ALA A 162 -2.00 -0.61 17.75
CA ALA A 162 -1.71 -1.74 18.64
C ALA A 162 -0.83 -2.80 17.96
N VAL A 163 -1.16 -3.17 16.72
CA VAL A 163 -0.35 -4.07 15.89
C VAL A 163 1.07 -3.52 15.72
N THR A 164 1.19 -2.23 15.40
CA THR A 164 2.50 -1.56 15.25
C THR A 164 3.31 -1.66 16.55
N ALA A 165 2.72 -1.31 17.68
CA ALA A 165 3.40 -1.32 18.97
C ALA A 165 3.84 -2.72 19.40
N ASP A 166 3.02 -3.73 19.14
CA ASP A 166 3.34 -5.13 19.45
C ASP A 166 4.51 -5.63 18.62
N VAL A 167 4.51 -5.40 17.31
CA VAL A 167 5.63 -5.80 16.44
C VAL A 167 6.90 -5.03 16.80
N MET A 168 6.81 -3.73 17.11
CA MET A 168 7.97 -2.93 17.52
C MET A 168 8.67 -3.50 18.76
N ARG A 169 7.93 -4.06 19.73
CA ARG A 169 8.51 -4.68 20.94
C ARG A 169 9.25 -5.98 20.67
N LEU A 170 9.02 -6.61 19.51
CA LEU A 170 9.63 -7.88 19.12
C LEU A 170 10.87 -7.71 18.24
N LEU A 171 11.18 -6.47 17.84
CA LEU A 171 12.34 -6.19 17.01
C LEU A 171 13.63 -6.29 17.84
N PRO A 172 14.71 -6.86 17.27
CA PRO A 172 15.99 -6.90 17.93
C PRO A 172 16.58 -5.48 18.06
N GLY A 173 17.48 -5.32 19.04
CA GLY A 173 18.25 -4.08 19.20
C GLY A 173 19.02 -3.72 17.93
N GLY A 174 19.03 -2.44 17.59
CA GLY A 174 19.69 -1.92 16.38
C GLY A 174 18.83 -1.93 15.10
N ALA A 175 17.62 -2.53 15.13
CA ALA A 175 16.70 -2.42 14.01
C ALA A 175 16.27 -0.95 13.79
N LYS A 176 16.45 -0.46 12.56
CA LYS A 176 16.04 0.90 12.17
C LYS A 176 14.63 0.86 11.61
N VAL A 177 13.68 1.51 12.28
CA VAL A 177 12.26 1.43 11.92
C VAL A 177 11.63 2.80 11.83
N PHE A 178 10.98 3.05 10.70
CA PHE A 178 10.04 4.15 10.53
C PHE A 178 8.61 3.63 10.76
N ALA A 179 7.89 4.22 11.70
CA ALA A 179 6.47 3.93 11.92
C ALA A 179 5.61 5.09 11.42
N ASN A 180 4.56 4.78 10.65
CA ASN A 180 3.63 5.81 10.19
C ASN A 180 2.87 6.41 11.37
N ALA A 181 2.73 7.73 11.37
CA ALA A 181 1.82 8.42 12.28
C ALA A 181 0.37 7.98 12.01
N ARG A 182 -0.50 8.03 13.02
CA ARG A 182 -1.90 7.57 12.91
C ARG A 182 -2.66 8.25 11.76
N GLY A 183 -2.44 9.55 11.54
CA GLY A 183 -3.07 10.31 10.45
C GLY A 183 -2.57 9.93 9.05
N ASN A 184 -1.49 9.15 8.96
CA ASN A 184 -0.89 8.71 7.70
C ASN A 184 -1.27 7.27 7.31
N TYR A 185 -2.08 6.55 8.10
CA TYR A 185 -2.53 5.22 7.69
C TYR A 185 -3.55 5.32 6.55
N HIS A 186 -3.24 4.65 5.44
CA HIS A 186 -4.04 4.70 4.22
C HIS A 186 -3.85 3.44 3.37
N CYS A 187 -4.78 3.20 2.43
CA CYS A 187 -4.57 2.29 1.31
C CYS A 187 -4.41 3.08 0.02
N THR A 188 -3.33 2.85 -0.72
CA THR A 188 -3.17 3.46 -2.04
C THR A 188 -4.14 2.84 -3.06
N VAL A 189 -4.95 3.70 -3.69
CA VAL A 189 -5.84 3.30 -4.78
C VAL A 189 -5.10 3.40 -6.11
N PHE A 190 -4.52 4.57 -6.41
CA PHE A 190 -3.93 4.85 -7.72
C PHE A 190 -2.88 5.97 -7.63
N HIS A 191 -1.78 5.84 -8.36
CA HIS A 191 -0.81 6.92 -8.53
C HIS A 191 -0.98 7.55 -9.91
N THR A 192 -1.35 8.82 -9.97
CA THR A 192 -1.24 9.56 -11.22
C THR A 192 0.23 9.89 -11.49
N SER A 193 1.03 10.09 -10.45
CA SER A 193 2.47 10.37 -10.50
C SER A 193 3.18 9.81 -9.26
N GLN A 194 4.41 9.30 -9.39
CA GLN A 194 5.16 8.69 -8.28
C GLN A 194 6.64 9.14 -8.27
N PRO A 195 7.38 8.95 -7.16
CA PRO A 195 8.74 9.50 -7.04
C PRO A 195 9.71 9.00 -8.12
N SER A 196 9.67 7.71 -8.46
CA SER A 196 10.56 7.11 -9.47
C SER A 196 10.09 7.28 -10.92
N ASP A 197 8.86 7.76 -11.11
CA ASP A 197 8.24 7.94 -12.42
C ASP A 197 7.28 9.13 -12.37
N PRO A 198 7.79 10.36 -12.14
CA PRO A 198 6.95 11.53 -12.07
C PRO A 198 6.39 11.84 -13.46
N ARG A 199 5.09 12.13 -13.49
CA ARG A 199 4.29 12.39 -14.69
C ARG A 199 3.74 13.81 -14.61
N PRO A 200 4.22 14.76 -15.43
CA PRO A 200 3.71 16.12 -15.40
C PRO A 200 2.24 16.22 -15.84
N ASN A 201 1.81 15.39 -16.80
CA ASN A 201 0.44 15.39 -17.29
C ASN A 201 -0.05 13.96 -17.56
N PRO A 202 -0.59 13.27 -16.55
CA PRO A 202 -0.98 11.87 -16.67
C PRO A 202 -2.20 11.64 -17.59
N MET A 203 -2.93 12.69 -17.97
CA MET A 203 -4.05 12.62 -18.92
C MET A 203 -3.57 12.40 -20.37
N ARG A 204 -2.31 12.71 -20.68
CA ARG A 204 -1.69 12.41 -21.97
C ARG A 204 -1.07 11.03 -21.92
N SER A 205 -1.08 10.28 -23.03
CA SER A 205 -0.50 8.94 -23.10
C SER A 205 1.03 8.90 -22.85
N ASP A 206 1.74 9.97 -23.20
CA ASP A 206 3.16 10.16 -22.89
C ASP A 206 3.42 10.55 -21.43
N GLY A 207 2.36 10.85 -20.66
CA GLY A 207 2.44 11.33 -19.29
C GLY A 207 2.89 12.78 -19.16
N GLY A 208 2.85 13.56 -20.25
CA GLY A 208 3.31 14.94 -20.30
C GLY A 208 4.82 15.10 -20.26
N LEU A 209 5.55 14.08 -20.70
CA LEU A 209 7.00 14.13 -20.79
C LEU A 209 7.40 14.95 -22.01
N ASP A 210 8.12 16.06 -21.78
CA ASP A 210 8.68 16.87 -22.85
C ASP A 210 9.76 16.07 -23.61
N GLU A 211 10.56 15.28 -22.88
CA GLU A 211 11.54 14.33 -23.42
C GLU A 211 11.43 12.97 -22.71
N PRO A 212 11.09 11.86 -23.39
CA PRO A 212 10.89 10.56 -22.76
C PRO A 212 12.10 9.99 -22.02
N ALA A 213 13.32 10.30 -22.50
CA ALA A 213 14.58 9.86 -21.91
C ALA A 213 15.03 10.70 -20.70
N GLN A 214 14.33 11.80 -20.42
CA GLN A 214 14.70 12.71 -19.34
C GLN A 214 14.60 12.00 -17.98
N PRO A 215 15.66 12.07 -17.14
CA PRO A 215 15.64 11.42 -15.84
C PRO A 215 14.56 12.04 -14.94
N PRO A 216 13.96 11.27 -14.01
CA PRO A 216 12.86 11.71 -13.15
C PRO A 216 13.04 13.07 -12.49
N HIS A 217 14.23 13.34 -11.95
CA HIS A 217 14.57 14.57 -11.23
C HIS A 217 14.70 15.82 -12.13
N LEU A 218 14.66 15.68 -13.45
CA LEU A 218 14.69 16.80 -14.40
C LEU A 218 13.34 17.06 -15.06
N ARG A 219 12.36 16.16 -14.86
CA ARG A 219 11.01 16.33 -15.43
C ARG A 219 10.31 17.49 -14.74
N ARG A 220 9.62 18.32 -15.52
CA ARG A 220 8.88 19.49 -15.02
C ARG A 220 7.75 19.10 -14.06
N LEU A 221 7.26 20.06 -13.29
CA LEU A 221 6.00 19.93 -12.57
C LEU A 221 4.79 20.09 -13.50
N PRO A 222 3.59 19.59 -13.09
CA PRO A 222 2.34 19.96 -13.77
C PRO A 222 2.13 21.48 -13.72
N THR A 223 1.54 22.04 -14.77
CA THR A 223 1.02 23.41 -14.74
C THR A 223 -0.25 23.48 -13.88
N ALA A 224 -0.61 24.66 -13.38
CA ALA A 224 -1.83 24.85 -12.59
C ALA A 224 -3.10 24.35 -13.31
N ALA A 225 -3.20 24.59 -14.62
CA ALA A 225 -4.32 24.12 -15.44
C ALA A 225 -4.32 22.59 -15.66
N GLU A 226 -3.15 21.96 -15.74
CA GLU A 226 -3.05 20.49 -15.77
C GLU A 226 -3.47 19.90 -14.42
N SER A 227 -2.97 20.45 -13.31
CA SER A 227 -3.34 20.00 -11.97
C SER A 227 -4.83 20.18 -11.65
N ALA A 228 -5.44 21.29 -12.07
CA ALA A 228 -6.87 21.54 -11.88
C ALA A 228 -7.73 20.53 -12.65
N ARG A 229 -7.37 20.24 -13.91
CA ARG A 229 -8.07 19.24 -14.73
C ARG A 229 -7.89 17.82 -14.20
N GLU A 230 -6.68 17.46 -13.78
CA GLU A 230 -6.39 16.19 -13.13
C GLU A 230 -7.28 16.00 -11.89
N LEU A 231 -7.31 16.99 -10.99
CA LEU A 231 -8.15 16.96 -9.79
C LEU A 231 -9.64 16.86 -10.14
N GLN A 232 -10.12 17.60 -11.14
CA GLN A 232 -11.52 17.55 -11.53
C GLN A 232 -11.92 16.16 -12.05
N LEU A 233 -11.10 15.53 -12.90
CA LEU A 233 -11.35 14.18 -13.38
C LEU A 233 -11.35 13.15 -12.22
N VAL A 234 -10.43 13.29 -11.26
CA VAL A 234 -10.45 12.42 -10.06
C VAL A 234 -11.73 12.66 -9.25
N LYS A 235 -12.15 13.92 -9.06
CA LYS A 235 -13.40 14.26 -8.35
C LYS A 235 -14.61 13.57 -8.98
N ASP A 236 -14.76 13.71 -10.29
CA ASP A 236 -15.89 13.13 -11.03
C ASP A 236 -15.90 11.59 -10.91
N LEU A 237 -14.74 10.95 -11.11
CA LEU A 237 -14.61 9.50 -11.01
C LEU A 237 -14.91 8.98 -9.60
N VAL A 238 -14.47 9.67 -8.56
CA VAL A 238 -14.71 9.29 -7.16
C VAL A 238 -16.18 9.49 -6.78
N ALA A 239 -16.81 10.60 -7.19
CA ALA A 239 -18.22 10.84 -6.95
C ALA A 239 -19.12 9.77 -7.61
N ASP A 240 -18.70 9.24 -8.77
CA ASP A 240 -19.38 8.14 -9.45
C ASP A 240 -19.06 6.74 -8.87
N THR A 241 -18.20 6.66 -7.85
CA THR A 241 -17.81 5.39 -7.22
C THR A 241 -18.66 5.12 -5.99
N PRO A 242 -19.37 3.96 -5.90
CA PRO A 242 -20.05 3.56 -4.67
C PRO A 242 -19.07 3.44 -3.49
N VAL A 243 -19.59 3.53 -2.26
CA VAL A 243 -18.79 3.26 -1.06
C VAL A 243 -18.33 1.80 -1.03
N PRO A 244 -17.01 1.50 -1.02
CA PRO A 244 -16.51 0.14 -0.89
C PRO A 244 -16.66 -0.36 0.56
N THR A 245 -16.76 -1.67 0.74
CA THR A 245 -16.62 -2.30 2.05
C THR A 245 -15.39 -3.20 2.03
N LEU A 246 -14.39 -2.82 2.81
CA LEU A 246 -13.14 -3.55 2.97
C LEU A 246 -13.23 -4.47 4.19
N ARG A 247 -12.72 -5.69 4.08
CA ARG A 247 -12.49 -6.59 5.20
C ARG A 247 -10.99 -6.69 5.45
N LEU A 248 -10.60 -6.60 6.72
CA LEU A 248 -9.24 -6.89 7.15
C LEU A 248 -8.99 -8.39 6.96
N GLU A 249 -8.08 -8.72 6.05
CA GLU A 249 -7.76 -10.09 5.68
C GLU A 249 -6.63 -10.66 6.53
N ARG A 250 -5.55 -9.89 6.70
CA ARG A 250 -4.36 -10.36 7.42
C ARG A 250 -3.50 -9.21 7.95
N VAL A 251 -2.80 -9.48 9.05
CA VAL A 251 -1.62 -8.70 9.44
C VAL A 251 -0.39 -9.41 8.87
N VAL A 252 0.41 -8.70 8.09
CA VAL A 252 1.55 -9.28 7.36
C VAL A 252 2.80 -8.47 7.60
N GLN A 253 3.83 -9.10 8.18
CA GLN A 253 5.21 -8.64 8.00
C GLN A 253 5.73 -9.22 6.70
N ALA A 254 6.09 -8.37 5.75
CA ALA A 254 6.70 -8.79 4.49
C ALA A 254 8.23 -8.90 4.63
N SER A 255 8.86 -9.77 3.83
CA SER A 255 10.32 -9.89 3.71
C SER A 255 10.97 -8.56 3.35
N THR A 256 10.21 -7.63 2.79
CA THR A 256 10.69 -6.31 2.36
C THR A 256 10.69 -5.26 3.47
N GLY A 257 10.51 -5.69 4.71
CA GLY A 257 10.58 -4.85 5.91
C GLY A 257 9.28 -4.12 6.25
N VAL A 258 8.22 -4.25 5.46
CA VAL A 258 6.95 -3.54 5.71
C VAL A 258 5.98 -4.38 6.51
N LEU A 259 5.44 -3.81 7.58
CA LEU A 259 4.29 -4.35 8.30
C LEU A 259 3.00 -3.79 7.70
N LEU A 260 2.06 -4.67 7.38
CA LEU A 260 0.86 -4.36 6.62
C LEU A 260 -0.40 -4.79 7.36
N LEU A 261 -1.43 -3.94 7.34
CA LEU A 261 -2.81 -4.42 7.36
C LEU A 261 -3.22 -4.66 5.91
N THR A 262 -3.63 -5.88 5.58
CA THR A 262 -4.09 -6.21 4.23
C THR A 262 -5.61 -6.34 4.19
N TRP A 263 -6.17 -5.97 3.05
CA TRP A 263 -7.61 -5.86 2.88
C TRP A 263 -8.08 -6.62 1.64
N THR A 264 -9.31 -7.09 1.70
CA THR A 264 -10.09 -7.63 0.57
C THR A 264 -11.42 -6.89 0.49
N GLU A 265 -12.02 -6.78 -0.69
CA GLU A 265 -13.37 -6.22 -0.83
C GLU A 265 -14.43 -7.28 -0.47
N VAL A 266 -15.53 -6.83 0.14
CA VAL A 266 -16.70 -7.65 0.50
C VAL A 266 -17.85 -7.34 -0.46
N GLY A 267 -18.67 -8.35 -0.78
CA GLY A 267 -19.79 -8.23 -1.68
C GLY A 267 -19.42 -8.52 -3.13
N SER A 268 -20.43 -8.49 -3.99
CA SER A 268 -20.30 -8.83 -5.42
C SER A 268 -19.65 -7.74 -6.28
N GLY A 269 -19.47 -6.53 -5.74
CA GLY A 269 -18.87 -5.40 -6.45
C GLY A 269 -17.38 -5.27 -6.18
N ALA A 270 -16.56 -5.36 -7.23
CA ALA A 270 -15.13 -5.02 -7.18
C ALA A 270 -14.96 -3.49 -7.31
N VAL A 271 -15.34 -2.74 -6.27
CA VAL A 271 -15.46 -1.27 -6.31
C VAL A 271 -14.09 -0.61 -6.50
N ILE A 272 -13.10 -0.98 -5.70
CA ILE A 272 -11.73 -0.43 -5.82
C ILE A 272 -11.10 -0.87 -7.14
N SER A 273 -11.27 -2.13 -7.54
CA SER A 273 -10.76 -2.64 -8.82
C SER A 273 -11.37 -1.89 -10.02
N GLY A 274 -12.68 -1.69 -10.01
CA GLY A 274 -13.41 -0.92 -11.01
C GLY A 274 -13.02 0.56 -11.06
N LEU A 275 -12.79 1.19 -9.90
CA LEU A 275 -12.26 2.55 -9.84
C LEU A 275 -10.84 2.61 -10.41
N ARG A 276 -9.94 1.67 -10.07
CA ARG A 276 -8.58 1.59 -10.63
C ARG A 276 -8.60 1.43 -12.16
N HIS A 277 -9.54 0.67 -12.71
CA HIS A 277 -9.70 0.54 -14.16
C HIS A 277 -10.10 1.86 -14.81
N ARG A 278 -11.17 2.52 -14.33
CA ARG A 278 -11.59 3.82 -14.85
C ARG A 278 -10.53 4.90 -14.71
N LEU A 279 -9.77 4.92 -13.61
CA LEU A 279 -8.63 5.82 -13.42
C LEU A 279 -7.53 5.56 -14.45
N ARG A 280 -7.24 4.30 -14.77
CA ARG A 280 -6.25 3.96 -15.80
C ARG A 280 -6.69 4.45 -17.19
N ASP A 281 -7.97 4.33 -17.50
CA ASP A 281 -8.52 4.79 -18.78
C ASP A 281 -8.50 6.33 -18.87
N ALA A 282 -8.83 7.03 -17.77
CA ALA A 282 -8.80 8.49 -17.70
C ALA A 282 -7.37 9.07 -17.68
N PHE A 283 -6.38 8.30 -17.20
CA PHE A 283 -5.00 8.72 -17.07
C PHE A 283 -4.04 7.76 -17.81
N PRO A 284 -4.06 7.75 -19.16
CA PRO A 284 -3.31 6.78 -19.96
C PRO A 284 -1.78 6.92 -19.83
N GLY A 285 -1.26 8.07 -19.39
CA GLY A 285 0.16 8.27 -19.08
C GLY A 285 0.45 8.42 -17.61
N ALA A 286 -0.43 7.92 -16.73
CA ALA A 286 -0.15 7.77 -15.31
C ALA A 286 1.12 6.95 -15.07
N SER A 287 1.63 7.00 -13.83
CA SER A 287 2.74 6.18 -13.39
C SER A 287 2.59 4.72 -13.84
N THR A 288 3.66 4.17 -14.41
CA THR A 288 3.68 2.77 -14.86
C THR A 288 3.63 1.77 -13.70
N LYS A 289 4.04 2.19 -12.50
CA LYS A 289 3.93 1.36 -11.29
C LYS A 289 2.68 1.79 -10.52
N GLN A 290 1.82 0.81 -10.24
CA GLN A 290 0.55 0.98 -9.55
C GLN A 290 0.45 0.00 -8.38
N ALA A 291 -0.36 0.34 -7.38
CA ALA A 291 -0.70 -0.57 -6.30
C ALA A 291 -1.58 -1.70 -6.86
N THR A 292 -1.14 -2.95 -6.71
CA THR A 292 -1.85 -4.15 -7.18
C THR A 292 -2.60 -4.87 -6.07
N ILE A 293 -2.28 -4.57 -4.82
CA ILE A 293 -2.92 -5.09 -3.62
C ILE A 293 -3.64 -3.98 -2.86
N ILE A 294 -4.49 -4.33 -1.90
CA ILE A 294 -5.15 -3.37 -1.01
C ILE A 294 -4.55 -3.55 0.38
N HIS A 295 -3.72 -2.59 0.80
CA HIS A 295 -3.00 -2.68 2.07
C HIS A 295 -2.79 -1.29 2.67
N SER A 296 -2.56 -1.26 3.98
CA SER A 296 -2.07 -0.10 4.69
C SER A 296 -0.74 -0.42 5.33
N SER A 297 0.29 0.37 5.00
CA SER A 297 1.61 0.25 5.61
C SER A 297 1.59 0.87 7.01
N LEU A 298 1.98 0.09 8.01
CA LEU A 298 2.00 0.49 9.41
C LEU A 298 3.38 0.98 9.85
N LEU A 299 4.39 0.17 9.60
CA LEU A 299 5.79 0.49 9.81
C LEU A 299 6.64 -0.10 8.70
N ARG A 300 7.88 0.36 8.63
CA ARG A 300 8.90 -0.08 7.69
C ARG A 300 10.24 -0.22 8.42
N ILE A 301 10.81 -1.41 8.34
CA ILE A 301 12.19 -1.69 8.73
C ILE A 301 13.08 -1.22 7.58
N VAL A 302 13.96 -0.27 7.88
CA VAL A 302 14.87 0.41 6.93
C VAL A 302 16.31 -0.11 7.05
N SER A 303 16.64 -0.76 8.17
CA SER A 303 17.87 -1.55 8.29
C SER A 303 17.73 -2.87 7.53
N SER A 304 18.72 -3.23 6.74
CA SER A 304 18.76 -4.49 5.98
C SER A 304 19.45 -5.64 6.73
N THR A 305 19.95 -5.39 7.93
CA THR A 305 20.49 -6.43 8.81
C THR A 305 19.40 -7.46 9.12
N PRO A 306 19.66 -8.77 8.96
CA PRO A 306 18.70 -9.82 9.31
C PRO A 306 18.23 -9.69 10.76
N LEU A 307 16.94 -9.96 11.00
CA LEU A 307 16.37 -9.89 12.35
C LEU A 307 16.78 -11.10 13.20
N GLY A 308 17.10 -12.22 12.55
CA GLY A 308 17.40 -13.48 13.21
C GLY A 308 16.15 -14.33 13.42
N LYS A 309 16.36 -15.65 13.47
CA LYS A 309 15.28 -16.65 13.48
C LYS A 309 14.28 -16.46 14.63
N GLU A 310 14.75 -16.08 15.81
CA GLU A 310 13.91 -15.88 16.98
C GLU A 310 12.95 -14.70 16.80
N ALA A 311 13.47 -13.53 16.38
CA ALA A 311 12.64 -12.36 16.10
C ALA A 311 11.66 -12.60 14.95
N VAL A 312 12.11 -13.25 13.86
CA VAL A 312 11.23 -13.62 12.73
C VAL A 312 10.09 -14.52 13.20
N ALA A 313 10.37 -15.54 14.01
CA ALA A 313 9.36 -16.44 14.55
C ALA A 313 8.36 -15.70 15.45
N ALA A 314 8.86 -14.87 16.37
CA ALA A 314 8.01 -14.10 17.30
C ALA A 314 7.11 -13.10 16.56
N ILE A 315 7.64 -12.36 15.58
CA ILE A 315 6.88 -11.42 14.76
C ILE A 315 5.84 -12.15 13.91
N SER A 316 6.22 -13.27 13.30
CA SER A 316 5.31 -14.10 12.50
C SER A 316 4.15 -14.62 13.33
N GLU A 317 4.42 -15.07 14.56
CA GLU A 317 3.40 -15.55 15.49
C GLU A 317 2.48 -14.43 15.96
N SER A 318 3.04 -13.26 16.30
CA SER A 318 2.26 -12.06 16.62
C SER A 318 1.32 -11.67 15.48
N CYS A 319 1.81 -11.66 14.23
CA CYS A 319 1.00 -11.38 13.04
C CYS A 319 -0.14 -12.40 12.85
N LYS A 320 0.11 -13.69 13.10
CA LYS A 320 -0.93 -14.74 13.05
C LYS A 320 -1.99 -14.54 14.13
N ASN A 321 -1.57 -14.24 15.36
CA ASN A 321 -2.48 -14.01 16.49
C ASN A 321 -3.36 -12.78 16.24
N TRP A 322 -2.77 -11.68 15.77
CA TRP A 322 -3.53 -10.50 15.35
C TRP A 322 -4.48 -10.81 14.19
N THR A 323 -4.04 -11.56 13.18
CA THR A 323 -4.92 -11.98 12.08
C THR A 323 -6.12 -12.79 12.58
N ALA A 324 -5.92 -13.74 13.48
CA ALA A 324 -7.00 -14.53 14.05
C ALA A 324 -7.98 -13.67 14.86
N ARG A 325 -7.45 -12.75 15.68
CA ARG A 325 -8.22 -11.84 16.52
C ARG A 325 -9.06 -10.84 15.73
N LEU A 326 -8.55 -10.35 14.60
CA LEU A 326 -9.16 -9.27 13.82
C LEU A 326 -10.06 -9.78 12.69
N ARG A 327 -10.21 -11.10 12.56
CA ARG A 327 -11.04 -11.73 11.53
C ARG A 327 -12.44 -11.12 11.51
N GLY A 328 -12.96 -10.84 10.32
CA GLY A 328 -14.27 -10.21 10.13
C GLY A 328 -14.32 -8.70 10.38
N THR A 329 -13.21 -8.04 10.76
CA THR A 329 -13.17 -6.56 10.88
C THR A 329 -13.46 -5.94 9.52
N ARG A 330 -14.45 -5.03 9.46
CA ARG A 330 -14.85 -4.32 8.24
C ARG A 330 -14.61 -2.82 8.36
N TYR A 331 -14.38 -2.20 7.21
CA TYR A 331 -14.19 -0.76 7.08
C TYR A 331 -14.81 -0.26 5.77
N SER A 332 -15.67 0.75 5.86
CA SER A 332 -16.32 1.38 4.72
C SER A 332 -16.03 2.89 4.76
N PRO A 333 -15.05 3.39 3.98
CA PRO A 333 -14.70 4.81 3.96
C PRO A 333 -15.80 5.62 3.27
N ARG A 334 -16.12 6.81 3.79
CA ARG A 334 -17.02 7.76 3.10
C ARG A 334 -16.28 8.66 2.12
N HIS A 335 -14.98 8.87 2.34
CA HIS A 335 -14.16 9.70 1.47
C HIS A 335 -12.90 8.99 1.02
N LEU A 336 -12.43 9.39 -0.15
CA LEU A 336 -11.05 9.18 -0.60
C LEU A 336 -10.30 10.50 -0.51
N TRP A 337 -8.98 10.45 -0.43
CA TRP A 337 -8.15 11.66 -0.50
C TRP A 337 -7.28 11.64 -1.74
N PHE A 338 -7.28 12.74 -2.48
CA PHE A 338 -6.27 12.99 -3.50
C PHE A 338 -5.16 13.84 -2.89
N ILE A 339 -3.94 13.30 -2.90
CA ILE A 339 -2.79 13.82 -2.17
C ILE A 339 -1.73 14.28 -3.16
N ARG A 340 -1.13 15.44 -2.89
CA ARG A 340 0.17 15.83 -3.43
C ARG A 340 1.20 15.61 -2.34
N GLU A 341 1.93 14.51 -2.42
CA GLU A 341 2.83 14.06 -1.35
C GLU A 341 4.10 14.93 -1.33
N HIS A 342 4.58 15.26 -0.12
CA HIS A 342 5.75 16.10 0.10
C HIS A 342 7.00 15.30 0.48
N GLU A 343 6.82 14.12 1.07
CA GLU A 343 7.88 13.28 1.62
C GLU A 343 7.55 11.80 1.43
N PHE A 344 8.59 10.99 1.26
CA PHE A 344 8.46 9.62 0.79
C PHE A 344 7.61 8.70 1.68
N SER A 345 6.73 7.92 1.03
CA SER A 345 6.01 6.78 1.61
C SER A 345 5.06 7.18 2.75
N THR A 346 4.61 8.43 2.73
CA THR A 346 3.59 8.98 3.63
C THR A 346 2.39 9.45 2.81
N ILE A 347 1.49 10.21 3.44
CA ILE A 347 0.50 11.03 2.74
C ILE A 347 0.55 12.47 3.25
N SER A 348 1.72 12.88 3.75
CA SER A 348 1.96 14.23 4.21
C SER A 348 2.04 15.17 3.00
N GLY A 349 1.16 16.15 2.96
CA GLY A 349 1.12 17.15 1.89
C GLY A 349 -0.25 17.78 1.69
N GLU A 350 -0.42 18.47 0.56
CA GLU A 350 -1.72 19.02 0.17
C GLU A 350 -2.73 17.89 -0.08
N ARG A 351 -3.93 18.02 0.48
CA ARG A 351 -4.99 17.01 0.36
C ARG A 351 -6.33 17.60 -0.03
N GLU A 352 -7.01 16.91 -0.92
CA GLU A 352 -8.40 17.15 -1.30
C GLU A 352 -9.26 15.98 -0.82
N VAL A 353 -10.30 16.26 -0.04
CA VAL A 353 -11.23 15.25 0.48
C VAL A 353 -12.36 15.06 -0.54
N LEU A 354 -12.51 13.84 -1.04
CA LEU A 354 -13.40 13.50 -2.14
C LEU A 354 -14.48 12.54 -1.63
N ALA A 355 -15.74 12.97 -1.66
CA ALA A 355 -16.86 12.14 -1.25
C ALA A 355 -17.12 11.04 -2.29
N LEU A 356 -17.28 9.80 -1.80
CA LEU A 356 -17.75 8.69 -2.61
C LEU A 356 -19.25 8.84 -2.89
N GLY A 357 -19.72 8.19 -3.96
CA GLY A 357 -21.12 8.12 -4.32
C GLY A 357 -21.96 7.49 -3.21
N ASP A 358 -22.82 8.29 -2.59
CA ASP A 358 -23.76 7.84 -1.55
C ASP A 358 -24.95 7.10 -2.17
N PRO A 359 -25.19 5.82 -1.83
CA PRO A 359 -26.41 5.13 -2.25
C PRO A 359 -27.70 5.76 -1.68
N GLN A 360 -27.65 6.52 -0.58
CA GLN A 360 -28.82 7.17 0.03
C GLN A 360 -29.21 8.51 -0.61
N HIS A 361 -28.39 9.09 -1.49
CA HIS A 361 -28.72 10.35 -2.20
C HIS A 361 -29.43 10.14 -3.56
N LYS A 362 -29.49 8.91 -4.08
CA LYS A 362 -30.13 8.64 -5.39
C LYS A 362 -31.65 8.42 -5.32
N GLU A 363 -32.24 8.31 -4.12
CA GLU A 363 -33.70 8.12 -3.95
C GLU A 363 -34.50 9.38 -3.59
N LYS A 364 -33.88 10.56 -3.55
CA LYS A 364 -34.61 11.83 -3.35
C LYS A 364 -34.62 12.72 -4.59
N VAL A 365 -35.06 12.17 -5.71
CA VAL A 365 -35.79 12.95 -6.72
C VAL A 365 -37.23 12.48 -6.68
N VAL A 366 -37.95 12.91 -5.65
CA VAL A 366 -39.41 12.94 -5.70
C VAL A 366 -39.76 14.20 -6.47
N HIS A 367 -40.22 14.03 -7.71
CA HIS A 367 -40.88 15.09 -8.44
C HIS A 367 -42.09 15.56 -7.63
N TYR A 368 -42.13 16.87 -7.33
CA TYR A 368 -43.37 17.58 -7.06
C TYR A 368 -43.87 18.22 -8.34
#